data_AF-A0AA92UY72-F1
#
_entry.id   AF-A0AA92UY72-F1
#
_cell.length_a   1.000
_cell.length_b   1.000
_cell.length_c   1.000
_cell.angle_alpha   90.00
_cell.angle_beta   90.00
_cell.angle_gamma   90.00
#
_symmetry.space_group_name_H-M   'P 1'
#
loop_
_entity.id
_entity.type
_entity.pdbx_description
1 polymer ?
#
loop_
_entity_poly.entity_id
_entity_poly.type
_entity_poly.pdbx_seq_one_letter_code
_entity_poly.pdbx_strand_id
1 'polypeptide(L)'
;MNKTIWLTGVGLACLPTLLCAKQNTPPNILFILCDDMGYGDLACYGQPYIHTPNIDRMAQEGMRFTQAYAGSPVSAPSRATLMTGQHTGHTHVRGNKEYWRGVPMVKYGNNEEYSVVGQEPYDPQHKILPEIMKDKGYRTGVFGKWAGGYEGSVSTPDKRGVDEFYGYICQFQAHLYYPNFLNRYSRAMGDTAVVREVMEQNIQHPMFGKDYFKRKQYSARIIHDKALEWIDRQDKEHPFVGFLTYTLPHAELARADALNILFVNIC
;
A
#
# COMPACT_ATOMS: atom_id res chain seq x y z
N MET A 1 44.55 -79.13 -9.95
CA MET A 1 44.38 -78.01 -8.99
C MET A 1 43.32 -77.07 -9.55
N ASN A 2 42.06 -77.24 -9.15
CA ASN A 2 40.97 -76.36 -9.57
C ASN A 2 40.97 -75.10 -8.69
N LYS A 3 41.19 -73.92 -9.30
CA LYS A 3 40.99 -72.63 -8.64
C LYS A 3 39.65 -72.06 -9.07
N THR A 4 38.67 -72.13 -8.18
CA THR A 4 37.38 -71.44 -8.32
C THR A 4 37.59 -69.96 -8.02
N ILE A 5 37.32 -69.08 -9.00
CA ILE A 5 37.37 -67.62 -8.85
C ILE A 5 35.95 -67.15 -8.56
N TRP A 6 35.72 -66.56 -7.38
CA TRP A 6 34.49 -65.87 -7.05
C TRP A 6 34.59 -64.41 -7.51
N LEU A 7 33.76 -64.02 -8.48
CA LEU A 7 33.55 -62.62 -8.86
C LEU A 7 32.45 -62.04 -7.96
N THR A 8 32.83 -61.26 -6.96
CA THR A 8 31.89 -60.41 -6.21
C THR A 8 31.53 -59.20 -7.08
N GLY A 9 30.37 -59.26 -7.73
CA GLY A 9 29.79 -58.12 -8.44
C GLY A 9 29.32 -57.06 -7.45
N VAL A 10 29.99 -55.91 -7.42
CA VAL A 10 29.48 -54.70 -6.75
C VAL A 10 28.43 -54.10 -7.67
N GLY A 11 27.15 -54.38 -7.40
CA GLY A 11 26.03 -53.71 -8.06
C GLY A 11 25.96 -52.25 -7.61
N LEU A 12 26.28 -51.33 -8.51
CA LEU A 12 26.02 -49.90 -8.31
C LEU A 12 24.50 -49.69 -8.35
N ALA A 13 23.86 -49.66 -7.17
CA ALA A 13 22.46 -49.28 -7.06
C ALA A 13 22.34 -47.78 -7.33
N CYS A 14 21.95 -47.41 -8.55
CA CYS A 14 21.47 -46.06 -8.86
C CYS A 14 20.19 -45.81 -8.05
N LEU A 15 20.34 -45.19 -6.89
CA LEU A 15 19.22 -44.56 -6.19
C LEU A 15 18.70 -43.44 -7.09
N PRO A 16 17.42 -43.46 -7.52
CA PRO A 16 16.83 -42.31 -8.18
C PRO A 16 16.81 -41.18 -7.16
N THR A 17 17.66 -40.17 -7.36
CA THR A 17 17.48 -38.87 -6.73
C THR A 17 16.12 -38.37 -7.19
N LEU A 18 15.14 -38.45 -6.29
CA LEU A 18 13.91 -37.69 -6.39
C LEU A 18 14.33 -36.22 -6.46
N LEU A 19 14.47 -35.68 -7.67
CA LEU A 19 14.44 -34.24 -7.88
C LEU A 19 13.08 -33.80 -7.36
N CYS A 20 13.07 -33.27 -6.14
CA CYS A 20 11.96 -32.48 -5.66
C CYS A 20 11.90 -31.30 -6.62
N ALA A 21 11.01 -31.38 -7.63
CA ALA A 21 10.74 -30.28 -8.52
C ALA A 21 10.34 -29.11 -7.63
N LYS A 22 11.24 -28.13 -7.49
CA LYS A 22 10.98 -26.92 -6.74
C LYS A 22 9.74 -26.31 -7.38
N GLN A 23 8.61 -26.37 -6.68
CA GLN A 23 7.35 -25.86 -7.18
C GLN A 23 7.57 -24.37 -7.41
N ASN A 24 7.70 -24.00 -8.68
CA ASN A 24 8.20 -22.72 -9.15
C ASN A 24 7.07 -21.67 -9.13
N THR A 25 6.18 -21.76 -8.14
CA THR A 25 5.08 -20.82 -7.95
C THR A 25 5.65 -19.52 -7.40
N PRO A 26 5.49 -18.40 -8.12
CA PRO A 26 5.91 -17.10 -7.60
C PRO A 26 5.25 -16.82 -6.25
N PRO A 27 5.95 -16.18 -5.30
CA PRO A 27 5.37 -15.88 -3.99
C PRO A 27 4.34 -14.77 -4.09
N ASN A 28 3.40 -14.74 -3.14
CA ASN A 28 2.59 -13.54 -2.90
C ASN A 28 3.43 -12.49 -2.20
N ILE A 29 3.23 -11.22 -2.54
CA ILE A 29 4.01 -10.10 -1.99
C ILE A 29 3.06 -9.10 -1.35
N LEU A 30 3.27 -8.83 -0.07
CA LEU A 30 2.62 -7.70 0.61
C LEU A 30 3.69 -6.67 0.97
N PHE A 31 3.55 -5.47 0.44
CA PHE A 31 4.38 -4.33 0.79
C PHE A 31 3.58 -3.38 1.69
N ILE A 32 3.95 -3.30 2.96
CA ILE A 32 3.28 -2.47 3.96
C ILE A 32 4.13 -1.23 4.21
N LEU A 33 3.55 -0.05 3.99
CA LEU A 33 4.17 1.26 4.18
C LEU A 33 3.32 2.10 5.12
N CYS A 34 3.95 2.62 6.18
CA CYS A 34 3.37 3.65 7.04
C CYS A 34 3.85 5.03 6.58
N ASP A 35 3.04 6.08 6.83
CA ASP A 35 3.35 7.45 6.42
C ASP A 35 3.73 8.26 7.66
N ASP A 36 4.90 8.88 7.65
CA ASP A 36 5.54 9.60 8.78
C ASP A 36 5.87 8.75 10.02
N MET A 37 6.04 7.43 9.86
CA MET A 37 6.57 6.59 10.95
C MET A 37 8.07 6.82 11.12
N GLY A 38 8.46 7.27 12.31
CA GLY A 38 9.84 7.47 12.72
C GLY A 38 10.58 6.16 12.99
N TYR A 39 11.90 6.20 12.85
CA TYR A 39 12.78 5.05 13.12
C TYR A 39 12.61 4.50 14.55
N GLY A 40 12.31 5.38 15.51
CA GLY A 40 12.11 5.07 16.92
C GLY A 40 10.63 4.99 17.34
N ASP A 41 9.71 4.68 16.43
CA ASP A 41 8.27 4.58 16.77
C ASP A 41 7.82 3.14 17.06
N LEU A 42 8.69 2.16 16.85
CA LEU A 42 8.41 0.72 17.03
C LEU A 42 9.23 0.12 18.18
N ALA A 43 8.63 -0.75 18.99
CA ALA A 43 9.32 -1.32 20.14
C ALA A 43 10.51 -2.21 19.73
N CYS A 44 10.41 -2.93 18.61
CA CYS A 44 11.56 -3.65 18.03
C CYS A 44 12.72 -2.73 17.57
N TYR A 45 12.55 -1.41 17.54
CA TYR A 45 13.59 -0.41 17.31
C TYR A 45 13.98 0.39 18.57
N GLY A 46 13.48 0.00 19.76
CA GLY A 46 13.93 0.49 21.05
C GLY A 46 13.07 1.59 21.68
N GLN A 47 11.90 1.89 21.11
CA GLN A 47 10.98 2.84 21.75
C GLN A 47 10.34 2.20 23.01
N PRO A 48 10.04 2.96 24.07
CA PRO A 48 9.54 2.39 25.33
C PRO A 48 8.04 2.59 25.62
N TYR A 49 7.28 3.34 24.82
CA TYR A 49 5.94 3.83 25.20
C TYR A 49 4.76 3.17 24.45
N ILE A 50 4.91 2.88 23.16
CA ILE A 50 3.87 2.35 22.27
C ILE A 50 4.05 0.83 22.10
N HIS A 51 3.04 0.03 22.42
CA HIS A 51 3.14 -1.40 22.21
C HIS A 51 2.80 -1.79 20.77
N THR A 52 3.74 -2.44 20.07
CA THR A 52 3.62 -2.87 18.66
C THR A 52 3.79 -4.39 18.48
N PRO A 53 3.07 -5.22 19.25
CA PRO A 53 3.42 -6.64 19.44
C PRO A 53 3.43 -7.46 18.14
N ASN A 54 2.56 -7.17 17.18
CA ASN A 54 2.53 -7.90 15.91
C ASN A 54 3.68 -7.51 14.97
N ILE A 55 4.07 -6.23 14.95
CA ILE A 55 5.25 -5.78 14.19
C ILE A 55 6.51 -6.35 14.82
N ASP A 56 6.58 -6.36 16.16
CA ASP A 56 7.70 -6.92 16.89
C ASP A 56 7.84 -8.43 16.64
N ARG A 57 6.71 -9.14 16.59
CA ARG A 57 6.66 -10.55 16.22
C ARG A 57 7.12 -10.76 14.77
N MET A 58 6.68 -9.94 13.81
CA MET A 58 7.15 -10.00 12.42
C MET A 58 8.67 -9.77 12.33
N ALA A 59 9.22 -8.85 13.13
CA ALA A 59 10.66 -8.62 13.20
C ALA A 59 11.44 -9.79 13.82
N GLN A 60 10.85 -10.50 14.79
CA GLN A 60 11.44 -11.69 15.43
C GLN A 60 11.39 -12.93 14.54
N GLU A 61 10.30 -13.11 13.79
CA GLU A 61 10.09 -14.24 12.87
C GLU A 61 10.78 -14.04 11.50
N GLY A 62 11.22 -12.81 11.21
CA GLY A 62 11.75 -12.41 9.91
C GLY A 62 13.12 -11.74 9.98
N MET A 63 13.30 -10.73 9.11
CA MET A 63 14.51 -9.94 9.02
C MET A 63 14.21 -8.47 9.32
N ARG A 64 15.02 -7.86 10.18
CA ARG A 64 14.92 -6.44 10.55
C ARG A 64 16.15 -5.67 10.07
N PHE A 65 15.93 -4.55 9.39
CA PHE A 65 17.01 -3.68 8.90
C PHE A 65 17.22 -2.50 9.84
N THR A 66 18.45 -2.26 10.28
CA THR A 66 18.82 -1.08 11.10
C THR A 66 19.39 0.08 10.28
N GLN A 67 19.54 -0.12 8.97
CA GLN A 67 20.09 0.85 8.01
C GLN A 67 19.28 0.77 6.70
N ALA A 68 18.01 1.17 6.75
CA ALA A 68 17.11 1.25 5.60
C ALA A 68 16.70 2.71 5.38
N TYR A 69 16.94 3.23 4.18
CA TYR A 69 16.73 4.65 3.86
C TYR A 69 15.68 4.80 2.76
N ALA A 70 14.73 5.70 2.98
CA ALA A 70 13.79 6.12 1.94
C ALA A 70 14.53 6.88 0.83
N GLY A 71 14.02 6.82 -0.40
CA GLY A 71 14.67 7.50 -1.54
C GLY A 71 14.52 9.02 -1.52
N SER A 72 13.67 9.57 -0.66
CA SER A 72 13.52 11.02 -0.44
C SER A 72 12.97 11.30 0.96
N PRO A 73 13.25 12.48 1.56
CA PRO A 73 12.74 12.84 2.89
C PRO A 73 11.26 13.26 2.91
N VAL A 74 10.55 13.24 1.77
CA VAL A 74 9.15 13.69 1.68
C VAL A 74 8.30 12.75 0.81
N SER A 75 7.01 12.68 1.16
CA SER A 75 6.06 11.66 0.70
C SER A 75 6.06 11.38 -0.81
N ALA A 76 5.57 12.29 -1.68
CA ALA A 76 5.37 11.98 -3.10
C ALA A 76 6.69 11.65 -3.84
N PRO A 77 7.81 12.37 -3.63
CA PRO A 77 9.12 11.97 -4.16
C PRO A 77 9.60 10.61 -3.64
N SER A 78 9.44 10.31 -2.35
CA SER A 78 9.83 9.00 -1.78
C SER A 78 9.03 7.86 -2.42
N ARG A 79 7.71 8.04 -2.56
CA ARG A 79 6.83 7.10 -3.26
C ARG A 79 7.21 6.95 -4.73
N ALA A 80 7.61 8.04 -5.40
CA ALA A 80 8.11 7.97 -6.77
C ALA A 80 9.37 7.11 -6.86
N THR A 81 10.35 7.30 -5.96
CA THR A 81 11.56 6.46 -5.95
C THR A 81 11.26 4.98 -5.71
N LEU A 82 10.33 4.68 -4.81
CA LEU A 82 9.86 3.33 -4.55
C LEU A 82 9.20 2.72 -5.80
N MET A 83 8.27 3.46 -6.41
CA MET A 83 7.46 2.96 -7.51
C MET A 83 8.25 2.80 -8.80
N THR A 84 9.24 3.65 -9.08
CA THR A 84 10.04 3.57 -10.31
C THR A 84 11.38 2.85 -10.13
N GLY A 85 11.85 2.65 -8.89
CA GLY A 85 13.19 2.16 -8.60
C GLY A 85 14.32 3.14 -8.96
N GLN A 86 13.99 4.42 -9.21
CA GLN A 86 14.95 5.46 -9.54
C GLN A 86 15.25 6.34 -8.34
N HIS A 87 16.46 6.90 -8.26
CA HIS A 87 16.75 7.98 -7.31
C HIS A 87 16.14 9.31 -7.77
N THR A 88 15.99 10.27 -6.85
CA THR A 88 15.28 11.55 -7.06
C THR A 88 15.81 12.44 -8.20
N GLY A 89 17.05 12.22 -8.64
CA GLY A 89 17.63 12.88 -9.80
C GLY A 89 16.99 12.47 -11.12
N HIS A 90 16.45 11.26 -11.20
CA HIS A 90 15.82 10.70 -12.41
C HIS A 90 14.29 10.55 -12.30
N THR A 91 13.72 10.68 -11.10
CA THR A 91 12.26 10.69 -10.96
C THR A 91 11.67 12.02 -11.44
N HIS A 92 10.52 11.95 -12.12
CA HIS A 92 9.74 13.12 -12.56
C HIS A 92 9.14 13.89 -11.36
N VAL A 93 8.60 13.18 -10.37
CA VAL A 93 8.04 13.78 -9.15
C VAL A 93 9.17 14.17 -8.21
N ARG A 94 9.41 15.48 -8.05
CA ARG A 94 10.50 16.05 -7.22
C ARG A 94 10.02 16.84 -6.01
N GLY A 95 8.71 16.97 -5.83
CA GLY A 95 8.11 17.61 -4.67
C GLY A 95 6.64 17.25 -4.54
N ASN A 96 6.07 17.65 -3.41
CA ASN A 96 4.66 17.46 -3.07
C ASN A 96 3.77 18.48 -3.81
N LYS A 97 3.87 18.58 -5.14
CA LYS A 97 3.10 19.53 -5.95
C LYS A 97 1.63 19.14 -6.00
N GLU A 98 0.76 20.12 -5.79
CA GLU A 98 -0.67 19.95 -5.53
C GLU A 98 -1.52 20.42 -6.72
N TYR A 99 -2.58 19.68 -7.03
CA TYR A 99 -3.45 19.90 -8.21
C TYR A 99 -4.90 20.26 -7.83
N TRP A 100 -5.07 21.16 -6.85
CA TRP A 100 -6.38 21.70 -6.45
C TRP A 100 -6.43 23.23 -6.37
N ARG A 101 -5.34 23.93 -6.69
CA ARG A 101 -5.36 25.40 -6.69
C ARG A 101 -6.15 25.91 -7.89
N GLY A 102 -7.19 26.72 -7.64
CA GLY A 102 -8.01 27.33 -8.68
C GLY A 102 -9.06 26.40 -9.31
N VAL A 103 -9.27 25.20 -8.75
CA VAL A 103 -10.37 24.33 -9.19
C VAL A 103 -11.67 24.68 -8.42
N PRO A 104 -12.86 24.48 -9.01
CA PRO A 104 -14.11 24.71 -8.31
C PRO A 104 -14.27 23.86 -7.04
N MET A 105 -15.12 24.34 -6.12
CA MET A 105 -15.56 23.55 -4.97
C MET A 105 -16.81 22.75 -5.32
N VAL A 106 -16.97 21.59 -4.71
CA VAL A 106 -18.14 20.72 -4.77
C VAL A 106 -18.68 20.46 -3.36
N LYS A 107 -19.99 20.21 -3.26
CA LYS A 107 -20.67 19.97 -1.99
C LYS A 107 -20.71 18.48 -1.64
N TYR A 108 -20.49 18.20 -0.36
CA TYR A 108 -20.71 16.90 0.28
C TYR A 108 -21.56 17.11 1.52
N GLY A 109 -22.89 17.04 1.36
CA GLY A 109 -23.82 17.53 2.38
C GLY A 109 -23.61 19.02 2.63
N ASN A 110 -23.35 19.40 3.88
CA ASN A 110 -23.01 20.78 4.26
C ASN A 110 -21.51 21.10 4.14
N ASN A 111 -20.68 20.11 3.79
CA ASN A 111 -19.24 20.29 3.60
C ASN A 111 -18.90 20.70 2.16
N GLU A 112 -17.74 21.33 2.00
CA GLU A 112 -17.17 21.67 0.70
C GLU A 112 -15.82 21.00 0.52
N GLU A 113 -15.50 20.70 -0.73
CA GLU A 113 -14.25 20.07 -1.11
C GLU A 113 -13.87 20.44 -2.54
N TYR A 114 -12.60 20.30 -2.92
CA TYR A 114 -12.17 20.59 -4.29
C TYR A 114 -12.76 19.58 -5.29
N SER A 115 -13.14 20.07 -6.48
CA SER A 115 -13.68 19.24 -7.56
C SER A 115 -12.65 18.24 -8.10
N VAL A 116 -11.36 18.55 -7.96
CA VAL A 116 -10.23 17.69 -8.32
C VAL A 116 -9.18 17.79 -7.20
N VAL A 117 -8.63 16.66 -6.79
CA VAL A 117 -7.53 16.61 -5.83
C VAL A 117 -6.41 15.68 -6.29
N GLY A 118 -5.19 15.91 -5.79
CA GLY A 118 -4.05 15.00 -5.92
C GLY A 118 -2.74 15.69 -6.28
N GLN A 119 -1.75 14.88 -6.67
CA GLN A 119 -0.35 15.29 -6.81
C GLN A 119 0.12 15.29 -8.26
N GLU A 120 1.35 15.77 -8.47
CA GLU A 120 2.07 15.56 -9.74
C GLU A 120 1.99 14.08 -10.15
N PRO A 121 1.53 13.78 -11.38
CA PRO A 121 1.49 12.42 -11.89
C PRO A 121 2.89 11.86 -12.11
N TYR A 122 3.07 10.55 -11.91
CA TYR A 122 4.25 9.87 -12.44
C TYR A 122 4.27 9.96 -13.97
N ASP A 123 5.46 10.03 -14.54
CA ASP A 123 5.63 10.00 -16.00
C ASP A 123 5.05 8.69 -16.57
N PRO A 124 4.08 8.74 -17.50
CA PRO A 124 3.52 7.54 -18.12
C PRO A 124 4.52 6.77 -19.00
N GLN A 125 5.65 7.37 -19.37
CA GLN A 125 6.70 6.68 -20.13
C GLN A 125 7.58 5.77 -19.26
N HIS A 126 7.55 5.97 -17.93
CA HIS A 126 8.29 5.13 -16.99
C HIS A 126 7.36 4.14 -16.32
N LYS A 127 7.58 2.84 -16.56
CA LYS A 127 6.85 1.78 -15.85
C LYS A 127 7.11 1.86 -14.35
N ILE A 128 6.04 1.68 -13.58
CA ILE A 128 6.14 1.54 -12.12
C ILE A 128 5.88 0.11 -11.67
N LEU A 129 6.19 -0.19 -10.39
CA LEU A 129 6.07 -1.51 -9.80
C LEU A 129 4.74 -2.24 -10.11
N PRO A 130 3.55 -1.66 -9.93
CA PRO A 130 2.32 -2.39 -10.25
C PRO A 130 2.21 -2.82 -11.72
N GLU A 131 2.65 -1.98 -12.68
CA GLU A 131 2.69 -2.35 -14.10
C GLU A 131 3.66 -3.51 -14.35
N ILE A 132 4.85 -3.45 -13.75
CA ILE A 132 5.88 -4.50 -13.87
C ILE A 132 5.36 -5.82 -13.30
N MET A 133 4.71 -5.78 -12.13
CA MET A 133 4.18 -6.98 -11.48
C MET A 133 3.02 -7.60 -12.27
N LYS A 134 2.13 -6.76 -12.80
CA LYS A 134 1.04 -7.19 -13.67
C LYS A 134 1.53 -7.83 -14.96
N ASP A 135 2.58 -7.29 -15.58
CA ASP A 135 3.25 -7.90 -16.74
C ASP A 135 3.86 -9.29 -16.42
N LYS A 136 4.11 -9.59 -15.13
CA LYS A 136 4.58 -10.89 -14.64
C LYS A 136 3.46 -11.81 -14.16
N GLY A 137 2.19 -11.45 -14.41
CA GLY A 137 1.03 -12.29 -14.09
C GLY A 137 0.53 -12.15 -12.66
N TYR A 138 0.98 -11.15 -11.90
CA TYR A 138 0.44 -10.88 -10.57
C TYR A 138 -0.89 -10.15 -10.67
N ARG A 139 -1.82 -10.50 -9.78
CA ARG A 139 -2.95 -9.61 -9.43
C ARG A 139 -2.45 -8.46 -8.57
N THR A 140 -2.87 -7.25 -8.87
CA THR A 140 -2.33 -6.04 -8.21
C THR A 140 -3.39 -5.31 -7.39
N GLY A 141 -3.11 -5.12 -6.10
CA GLY A 141 -3.94 -4.35 -5.17
C GLY A 141 -3.17 -3.18 -4.57
N VAL A 142 -3.82 -2.03 -4.43
CA VAL A 142 -3.24 -0.86 -3.74
C VAL A 142 -4.27 -0.32 -2.74
N PHE A 143 -3.91 -0.31 -1.46
CA PHE A 143 -4.81 0.11 -0.38
C PHE A 143 -4.13 1.20 0.43
N GLY A 144 -4.76 2.37 0.54
CA GLY A 144 -4.18 3.53 1.23
C GLY A 144 -3.88 4.71 0.30
N LYS A 145 -2.76 5.37 0.52
CA LYS A 145 -2.39 6.61 -0.17
C LYS A 145 -1.60 6.33 -1.45
N TRP A 146 -2.16 6.77 -2.57
CA TRP A 146 -1.49 6.75 -3.88
C TRP A 146 -0.43 7.84 -3.99
N ALA A 147 -0.82 9.12 -3.95
CA ALA A 147 0.06 10.30 -4.08
C ALA A 147 0.98 10.30 -5.32
N GLY A 148 0.55 9.62 -6.40
CA GLY A 148 1.27 9.50 -7.68
C GLY A 148 0.51 10.10 -8.87
N GLY A 149 -0.41 11.05 -8.60
CA GLY A 149 -1.25 11.70 -9.60
C GLY A 149 -2.45 12.40 -8.99
N TYR A 150 -3.18 13.15 -9.82
CA TYR A 150 -4.48 13.73 -9.48
C TYR A 150 -5.62 12.95 -10.12
N GLU A 151 -6.83 13.11 -9.59
CA GLU A 151 -8.02 12.45 -10.11
C GLU A 151 -8.21 12.76 -11.61
N GLY A 152 -8.39 11.73 -12.43
CA GLY A 152 -8.49 11.85 -13.89
C GLY A 152 -7.15 11.99 -14.63
N SER A 153 -6.03 12.21 -13.94
CA SER A 153 -4.69 12.31 -14.57
C SER A 153 -4.28 11.02 -15.29
N VAL A 154 -3.19 11.09 -16.05
CA VAL A 154 -2.57 9.93 -16.72
C VAL A 154 -1.97 8.89 -15.75
N SER A 155 -1.91 9.21 -14.45
CA SER A 155 -1.24 8.39 -13.45
C SER A 155 -2.16 8.04 -12.27
N THR A 156 -3.45 7.85 -12.53
CA THR A 156 -4.36 7.22 -11.57
C THR A 156 -4.16 5.70 -11.54
N PRO A 157 -4.43 5.01 -10.41
CA PRO A 157 -4.24 3.55 -10.28
C PRO A 157 -4.77 2.71 -11.45
N ASP A 158 -5.96 3.02 -11.96
CA ASP A 158 -6.60 2.35 -13.11
C ASP A 158 -5.76 2.36 -14.39
N LYS A 159 -4.87 3.36 -14.54
CA LYS A 159 -3.98 3.52 -15.71
C LYS A 159 -2.59 2.96 -15.47
N ARG A 160 -2.26 2.59 -14.23
CA ARG A 160 -0.89 2.30 -13.79
C ARG A 160 -0.73 0.88 -13.25
N GLY A 161 -1.41 -0.06 -13.90
CA GLY A 161 -1.22 -1.49 -13.65
C GLY A 161 -1.89 -2.01 -12.38
N VAL A 162 -2.82 -1.26 -11.78
CA VAL A 162 -3.58 -1.69 -10.59
C VAL A 162 -4.88 -2.38 -11.01
N ASP A 163 -5.23 -3.52 -10.41
CA ASP A 163 -6.52 -4.20 -10.60
C ASP A 163 -7.56 -3.81 -9.55
N GLU A 164 -7.12 -3.55 -8.30
CA GLU A 164 -7.98 -3.11 -7.20
C GLU A 164 -7.32 -1.95 -6.44
N PHE A 165 -8.06 -0.86 -6.22
CA PHE A 165 -7.62 0.29 -5.46
C PHE A 165 -8.70 0.77 -4.49
N TYR A 166 -8.29 1.07 -3.26
CA TYR A 166 -9.15 1.73 -2.29
C TYR A 166 -8.34 2.62 -1.34
N GLY A 167 -8.65 3.91 -1.28
CA GLY A 167 -8.00 4.85 -0.37
C GLY A 167 -7.94 6.28 -0.90
N TYR A 168 -6.80 6.94 -0.77
CA TYR A 168 -6.62 8.34 -1.14
C TYR A 168 -5.82 8.47 -2.42
N ILE A 169 -6.37 9.16 -3.43
CA ILE A 169 -5.55 9.68 -4.53
C ILE A 169 -4.64 10.80 -4.03
N CYS A 170 -5.18 11.67 -3.17
CA CYS A 170 -4.55 12.91 -2.76
C CYS A 170 -3.86 12.86 -1.39
N GLN A 171 -2.60 13.31 -1.35
CA GLN A 171 -1.82 13.45 -0.12
C GLN A 171 -2.46 14.37 0.92
N PHE A 172 -3.08 15.47 0.49
CA PHE A 172 -3.67 16.45 1.41
C PHE A 172 -4.92 15.88 2.06
N GLN A 173 -5.79 15.24 1.26
CA GLN A 173 -6.94 14.50 1.78
C GLN A 173 -6.53 13.34 2.70
N ALA A 174 -5.37 12.73 2.44
CA ALA A 174 -4.84 11.64 3.27
C ALA A 174 -4.48 12.06 4.71
N HIS A 175 -4.52 13.35 5.05
CA HIS A 175 -4.42 13.83 6.43
C HIS A 175 -5.77 13.82 7.17
N LEU A 176 -6.87 13.43 6.54
CA LEU A 176 -8.18 13.37 7.17
C LEU A 176 -8.42 11.95 7.66
N TYR A 177 -8.70 11.76 8.95
CA TYR A 177 -9.08 10.44 9.44
C TYR A 177 -10.54 10.13 9.14
N TYR A 178 -11.39 11.16 9.07
CA TYR A 178 -12.82 11.05 8.76
C TYR A 178 -13.17 11.87 7.50
N PRO A 179 -12.74 11.44 6.31
CA PRO A 179 -12.87 12.23 5.08
C PRO A 179 -14.33 12.32 4.59
N ASN A 180 -14.60 13.25 3.66
CA ASN A 180 -15.89 13.32 2.97
C ASN A 180 -16.06 12.18 1.95
N PHE A 181 -14.96 11.71 1.38
CA PHE A 181 -14.93 10.63 0.40
C PHE A 181 -13.60 9.88 0.47
N LEU A 182 -13.59 8.67 -0.06
CA LEU A 182 -12.39 7.94 -0.46
C LEU A 182 -12.46 7.68 -1.96
N ASN A 183 -11.38 7.22 -2.56
CA ASN A 183 -11.34 6.84 -3.96
C ASN A 183 -11.30 5.31 -4.07
N ARG A 184 -11.98 4.77 -5.08
CA ARG A 184 -11.96 3.34 -5.39
C ARG A 184 -11.81 3.07 -6.88
N TYR A 185 -11.31 1.87 -7.20
CA TYR A 185 -11.35 1.30 -8.54
C TYR A 185 -11.26 -0.22 -8.44
N SER A 186 -12.14 -0.93 -9.12
CA SER A 186 -12.06 -2.39 -9.25
C SER A 186 -12.28 -2.82 -10.69
N ARG A 187 -11.25 -3.46 -11.25
CA ARG A 187 -11.35 -4.12 -12.55
C ARG A 187 -12.41 -5.23 -12.54
N ALA A 188 -12.54 -5.94 -11.42
CA ALA A 188 -13.52 -7.03 -11.28
C ALA A 188 -14.97 -6.53 -11.25
N MET A 189 -15.21 -5.30 -10.77
CA MET A 189 -16.53 -4.67 -10.84
C MET A 189 -16.84 -4.03 -12.21
N GLY A 190 -15.89 -4.05 -13.14
CA GLY A 190 -16.04 -3.42 -14.46
C GLY A 190 -15.89 -1.90 -14.44
N ASP A 191 -15.26 -1.32 -13.40
CA ASP A 191 -14.94 0.10 -13.37
C ASP A 191 -14.02 0.44 -14.56
N THR A 192 -14.27 1.58 -15.21
CA THR A 192 -13.42 2.08 -16.30
C THR A 192 -12.47 3.20 -15.88
N ALA A 193 -12.61 3.70 -14.65
CA ALA A 193 -11.79 4.75 -14.08
C ALA A 193 -11.89 4.74 -12.55
N VAL A 194 -10.94 5.35 -11.86
CA VAL A 194 -11.07 5.65 -10.43
C VAL A 194 -12.23 6.61 -10.19
N VAL A 195 -13.05 6.29 -9.20
CA VAL A 195 -14.20 7.10 -8.77
C VAL A 195 -14.08 7.48 -7.30
N ARG A 196 -14.82 8.53 -6.90
CA ARG A 196 -15.01 8.87 -5.50
C ARG A 196 -16.15 8.04 -4.92
N GLU A 197 -15.94 7.49 -3.72
CA GLU A 197 -16.93 6.87 -2.87
C GLU A 197 -17.22 7.78 -1.68
N VAL A 198 -18.45 8.26 -1.56
CA VAL A 198 -18.86 9.21 -0.53
C VAL A 198 -18.97 8.53 0.83
N MET A 199 -18.41 9.16 1.85
CA MET A 199 -18.56 8.72 3.23
C MET A 199 -19.88 9.28 3.79
N GLU A 200 -20.99 8.63 3.45
CA GLU A 200 -22.37 9.08 3.72
C GLU A 200 -22.64 9.45 5.20
N GLN A 201 -22.07 8.73 6.15
CA GLN A 201 -22.24 9.04 7.58
C GLN A 201 -21.37 10.20 8.02
N ASN A 202 -20.22 10.40 7.37
CA ASN A 202 -19.33 11.50 7.68
C ASN A 202 -19.91 12.83 7.18
N ILE A 203 -20.47 12.87 5.97
CA ILE A 203 -20.94 14.12 5.35
C ILE A 203 -22.19 14.72 6.03
N GLN A 204 -22.82 13.98 6.96
CA GLN A 204 -23.89 14.46 7.84
C GLN A 204 -23.39 15.40 8.95
N HIS A 205 -22.07 15.47 9.15
CA HIS A 205 -21.42 16.27 10.18
C HIS A 205 -20.35 17.19 9.56
N PRO A 206 -20.07 18.35 10.17
CA PRO A 206 -19.10 19.31 9.64
C PRO A 206 -17.66 18.76 9.66
N MET A 207 -16.83 19.24 8.73
CA MET A 207 -15.39 18.94 8.65
C MET A 207 -14.54 19.56 9.77
N PHE A 208 -15.13 20.43 10.60
CA PHE A 208 -14.43 21.15 11.65
C PHE A 208 -15.36 21.48 12.82
N GLY A 209 -14.74 21.80 13.97
CA GLY A 209 -15.44 22.12 15.19
C GLY A 209 -15.92 20.89 15.97
N LYS A 210 -16.70 21.12 17.02
CA LYS A 210 -17.10 20.09 18.00
C LYS A 210 -17.81 18.87 17.39
N ASP A 211 -18.54 19.07 16.30
CA ASP A 211 -19.33 18.01 15.67
C ASP A 211 -18.50 17.17 14.67
N TYR A 212 -17.23 17.51 14.41
CA TYR A 212 -16.32 16.70 13.61
C TYR A 212 -16.19 15.26 14.15
N PHE A 213 -16.11 15.11 15.48
CA PHE A 213 -15.98 13.80 16.14
C PHE A 213 -17.26 12.95 16.09
N LYS A 214 -18.36 13.46 15.54
CA LYS A 214 -19.56 12.66 15.27
C LYS A 214 -19.43 11.84 13.99
N ARG A 215 -18.44 12.13 13.14
CA ARG A 215 -18.12 11.37 11.93
C ARG A 215 -17.62 9.98 12.34
N LYS A 216 -18.14 8.93 11.71
CA LYS A 216 -17.97 7.52 12.15
C LYS A 216 -17.14 6.68 11.19
N GLN A 217 -17.03 7.08 9.94
CA GLN A 217 -16.30 6.34 8.92
C GLN A 217 -14.82 6.72 9.00
N TYR A 218 -14.09 5.98 9.84
CA TYR A 218 -12.65 6.12 10.03
C TYR A 218 -11.89 5.46 8.87
N SER A 219 -11.20 6.28 8.09
CA SER A 219 -10.56 5.88 6.84
C SER A 219 -9.56 4.74 6.98
N ALA A 220 -8.68 4.77 7.99
CA ALA A 220 -7.66 3.74 8.15
C ALA A 220 -8.26 2.35 8.38
N ARG A 221 -9.35 2.26 9.16
CA ARG A 221 -10.06 0.97 9.36
C ARG A 221 -10.72 0.50 8.07
N ILE A 222 -11.43 1.37 7.37
CA ILE A 222 -12.13 1.02 6.13
C ILE A 222 -11.13 0.55 5.05
N ILE A 223 -10.01 1.26 4.89
CA ILE A 223 -8.95 0.89 3.96
C ILE A 223 -8.35 -0.48 4.31
N HIS A 224 -8.08 -0.73 5.59
CA HIS A 224 -7.58 -2.02 6.08
C HIS A 224 -8.58 -3.15 5.79
N ASP A 225 -9.87 -2.92 6.03
CA ASP A 225 -10.93 -3.89 5.73
C ASP A 225 -11.00 -4.22 4.25
N LYS A 226 -10.87 -3.22 3.38
CA LYS A 226 -10.82 -3.43 1.94
C LYS A 226 -9.58 -4.20 1.49
N ALA A 227 -8.43 -3.99 2.14
CA ALA A 227 -7.24 -4.78 1.89
C ALA A 227 -7.45 -6.26 2.29
N LEU A 228 -8.02 -6.52 3.47
CA LEU A 228 -8.32 -7.88 3.94
C LEU A 228 -9.37 -8.56 3.05
N GLU A 229 -10.47 -7.88 2.73
CA GLU A 229 -11.49 -8.38 1.79
C GLU A 229 -10.87 -8.78 0.44
N TRP A 230 -9.91 -8.01 -0.06
CA TRP A 230 -9.21 -8.33 -1.30
C TRP A 230 -8.26 -9.52 -1.14
N ILE A 231 -7.47 -9.58 -0.07
CA ILE A 231 -6.57 -10.71 0.22
C ILE A 231 -7.36 -12.02 0.34
N ASP A 232 -8.50 -12.01 1.05
CA ASP A 232 -9.33 -13.19 1.29
C ASP A 232 -9.97 -13.75 0.01
N ARG A 233 -10.10 -12.93 -1.04
CA ARG A 233 -10.63 -13.33 -2.36
C ARG A 233 -9.58 -13.92 -3.29
N GLN A 234 -8.30 -13.91 -2.92
CA GLN A 234 -7.25 -14.45 -3.78
C GLN A 234 -7.27 -15.99 -3.79
N ASP A 235 -6.95 -16.57 -4.95
CA ASP A 235 -6.82 -18.01 -5.11
C ASP A 235 -5.34 -18.45 -5.00
N LYS A 236 -5.11 -19.76 -5.02
CA LYS A 236 -3.77 -20.36 -4.93
C LYS A 236 -3.07 -20.50 -6.28
N GLU A 237 -3.77 -20.22 -7.38
CA GLU A 237 -3.27 -20.43 -8.74
C GLU A 237 -2.53 -19.20 -9.27
N HIS A 238 -2.97 -18.01 -8.87
CA HIS A 238 -2.42 -16.74 -9.33
C HIS A 238 -1.67 -16.02 -8.21
N PRO A 239 -0.40 -15.63 -8.40
CA PRO A 239 0.29 -14.82 -7.42
C PRO A 239 -0.35 -13.42 -7.35
N PHE A 240 -0.27 -12.78 -6.19
CA PHE A 240 -0.75 -11.42 -6.00
C PHE A 240 0.29 -10.53 -5.32
N VAL A 241 0.22 -9.23 -5.62
CA VAL A 241 0.99 -8.19 -4.95
C VAL A 241 0.06 -7.12 -4.40
N GLY A 242 0.16 -6.87 -3.10
CA GLY A 242 -0.60 -5.83 -2.39
C GLY A 242 0.33 -4.73 -1.90
N PHE A 243 0.08 -3.48 -2.29
CA PHE A 243 0.73 -2.29 -1.74
C PHE A 243 -0.19 -1.65 -0.70
N LEU A 244 0.06 -1.96 0.57
CA LEU A 244 -0.69 -1.46 1.73
C LEU A 244 0.01 -0.20 2.22
N THR A 245 -0.40 0.94 1.67
CA THR A 245 0.24 2.25 1.82
C THR A 245 -0.53 3.12 2.82
N TYR A 246 -0.58 2.68 4.07
CA TYR A 246 -1.31 3.34 5.14
C TYR A 246 -0.83 4.78 5.39
N THR A 247 -1.76 5.60 5.91
CA THR A 247 -1.54 7.01 6.19
C THR A 247 -1.12 7.26 7.64
N LEU A 248 -1.27 6.32 8.56
CA LEU A 248 -0.80 6.51 9.94
C LEU A 248 0.72 6.32 10.04
N PRO A 249 1.42 7.01 10.95
CA PRO A 249 0.98 8.05 11.90
C PRO A 249 0.68 9.46 11.38
N HIS A 250 0.78 9.72 10.08
CA HIS A 250 0.71 11.07 9.52
C HIS A 250 -0.36 11.94 10.18
N ALA A 251 0.04 13.15 10.58
CA ALA A 251 -0.77 14.06 11.38
C ALA A 251 -2.15 14.33 10.75
N GLU A 252 -3.18 14.33 11.61
CA GLU A 252 -4.54 14.69 11.22
C GLU A 252 -4.69 16.21 11.11
N LEU A 253 -5.28 16.71 10.01
CA LEU A 253 -5.53 18.15 9.84
C LEU A 253 -6.74 18.66 10.65
N ALA A 254 -7.55 17.74 11.20
CA ALA A 254 -8.62 18.10 12.11
C ALA A 254 -8.03 18.47 13.47
N ARG A 255 -8.01 19.77 13.80
CA ARG A 255 -7.63 20.23 15.12
C ARG A 255 -8.71 19.86 16.14
N ALA A 256 -8.36 19.03 17.12
CA ALA A 256 -8.95 19.08 18.45
C ALA A 256 -7.95 18.69 19.55
N ASP A 257 -8.27 19.14 20.75
CA ASP A 257 -7.40 19.26 21.91
C ASP A 257 -7.11 17.93 22.63
N ALA A 258 -7.31 16.77 21.97
CA ALA A 258 -7.10 15.46 22.58
C ALA A 258 -6.84 14.38 21.52
N LEU A 259 -5.57 14.22 21.11
CA LEU A 259 -5.11 13.10 20.29
C LEU A 259 -4.84 11.88 21.19
N ASN A 260 -5.88 11.11 21.49
CA ASN A 260 -5.73 9.70 21.86
C ASN A 260 -5.91 8.85 20.60
N ILE A 261 -4.90 8.82 19.72
CA ILE A 261 -4.90 7.92 18.57
C ILE A 261 -4.54 6.52 19.07
N LEU A 262 -5.49 5.58 18.96
CA LEU A 262 -5.22 4.15 19.11
C LEU A 262 -4.29 3.68 17.99
N PHE A 263 -3.03 3.44 18.33
CA PHE A 263 -2.01 2.84 17.47
C PHE A 263 -2.03 1.30 17.45
N VAL A 264 -3.05 0.67 18.05
CA VAL A 264 -2.90 -0.70 18.57
C VAL A 264 -3.40 -1.80 17.63
N ASN A 265 -4.14 -1.51 16.55
CA ASN A 265 -4.84 -2.55 15.78
C ASN A 265 -4.61 -2.54 14.25
N ILE A 266 -3.56 -1.89 13.72
CA ILE A 266 -3.27 -1.89 12.27
C ILE A 266 -2.15 -2.85 11.86
N CYS A 267 -1.45 -3.43 12.83
CA CYS A 267 -0.48 -4.48 12.59
C CYS A 267 -0.72 -5.61 13.58
#